data_AF-A0A2M9K5Z9-F1
#
_entry.id   AF-A0A2M9K5Z9-F1
#
_cell.length_a   1.000
_cell.length_b   1.000
_cell.length_c   1.000
_cell.angle_alpha   90.00
_cell.angle_beta   90.00
_cell.angle_gamma   90.00
#
_symmetry.space_group_name_H-M   'P 1'
#
loop_
_entity.id
_entity.type
_entity.pdbx_description
1 polymer ?
#
loop_
_entity_poly.entity_id
_entity_poly.type
_entity_poly.pdbx_seq_one_letter_code
_entity_poly.pdbx_strand_id
1 'polypeptide(L)'
;MRISTVHLRSGDGRISKYAETIAPDAESLVRDRFGSLPTVHLVLNGDTSQMDHLVNTAEAQLLSGINPMRVNPVSRSDRHSRRALGQTSIDRDGVLIVLQIPNMRHERDVRETLVHELVHAHQLGDRSARDLHLKYLKHVWGQQPMRPNTFSAYELLIGQREAEACGAEDLAAQF
;
A
#
# COMPACT_ATOMS: atom_id res chain seq x y z
N MET A 1 13.03 0.22 7.23
CA MET A 1 12.21 0.98 6.27
C MET A 1 12.93 2.22 5.72
N ARG A 2 12.61 2.65 4.49
CA ARG A 2 13.02 3.95 3.91
C ARG A 2 11.81 4.88 3.82
N ILE A 3 11.95 6.12 4.26
CA ILE A 3 10.86 7.12 4.22
C ILE A 3 11.20 8.21 3.22
N SER A 4 10.20 8.66 2.46
CA SER A 4 10.30 9.85 1.61
C SER A 4 9.00 10.63 1.61
N THR A 5 9.09 11.88 1.20
CA THR A 5 8.01 12.84 1.32
C THR A 5 7.77 13.51 -0.03
N VAL A 6 6.50 13.59 -0.43
CA VAL A 6 6.12 14.06 -1.77
C VAL A 6 4.94 15.03 -1.67
N HIS A 7 5.06 16.19 -2.32
CA HIS A 7 3.99 17.21 -2.44
C HIS A 7 3.36 17.70 -1.13
N LEU A 8 4.07 17.69 0.01
CA LEU A 8 3.52 18.22 1.27
C LEU A 8 3.16 19.71 1.16
N ARG A 9 2.02 20.06 1.74
CA ARG A 9 1.55 21.45 1.83
C ARG A 9 1.97 22.07 3.16
N SER A 10 2.00 23.40 3.20
CA SER A 10 2.11 24.15 4.46
C SER A 10 0.92 23.81 5.37
N GLY A 11 1.17 23.16 6.50
CA GLY A 11 0.15 22.70 7.45
C GLY A 11 0.20 21.19 7.75
N ASP A 12 0.73 20.40 6.81
CA ASP A 12 0.79 18.93 6.93
C ASP A 12 1.93 18.45 7.86
N GLY A 13 2.81 19.37 8.26
CA GLY A 13 4.08 19.07 8.92
C GLY A 13 3.94 18.38 10.28
N ARG A 14 2.83 18.54 11.01
CA ARG A 14 2.64 17.82 12.28
C ARG A 14 2.36 16.35 12.05
N ILE A 15 1.40 16.04 11.19
CA ILE A 15 1.00 14.66 10.88
C ILE A 15 2.12 13.92 10.15
N SER A 16 2.81 14.58 9.21
CA SER A 16 3.95 13.97 8.51
C SER A 16 5.10 13.64 9.47
N LYS A 17 5.47 14.57 10.37
CA LYS A 17 6.50 14.33 11.38
C LYS A 17 6.10 13.22 12.34
N TYR A 18 4.83 13.18 12.74
CA TYR A 18 4.32 12.11 13.59
C TYR A 18 4.45 10.76 12.89
N ALA A 19 4.02 10.66 11.62
CA ALA A 19 4.19 9.46 10.80
C ALA A 19 5.65 9.01 10.71
N GLU A 20 6.59 9.94 10.46
CA GLU A 20 8.04 9.65 10.46
C GLU A 20 8.53 9.12 11.81
N THR A 21 8.02 9.69 12.90
CA THR A 21 8.44 9.36 14.27
C THR A 21 8.01 7.96 14.68
N ILE A 22 6.76 7.59 14.41
CA ILE A 22 6.20 6.30 14.83
C ILE A 22 6.56 5.14 13.90
N ALA A 23 7.09 5.44 12.71
CA ALA A 23 7.28 4.44 11.67
C ALA A 23 8.15 3.25 12.11
N PRO A 24 9.30 3.46 12.80
CA PRO A 24 10.12 2.36 13.31
C PRO A 24 9.38 1.47 14.32
N ASP A 25 8.59 2.06 15.21
CA ASP A 25 7.85 1.33 16.25
C ASP A 25 6.73 0.49 15.63
N ALA A 26 5.99 1.06 14.66
CA ALA A 26 5.00 0.33 13.89
C ALA A 26 5.62 -0.83 13.07
N GLU A 27 6.79 -0.60 12.44
CA GLU A 27 7.53 -1.65 11.74
C GLU A 27 7.93 -2.78 12.70
N SER A 28 8.45 -2.44 13.89
CA SER A 28 8.84 -3.44 14.90
C SER A 28 7.65 -4.26 15.37
N LEU A 29 6.54 -3.59 15.72
CA LEU A 29 5.32 -4.25 16.18
C LEU A 29 4.79 -5.26 15.16
N VAL A 30 4.72 -4.86 13.89
CA VAL A 30 4.25 -5.76 12.82
C VAL A 30 5.24 -6.90 12.60
N ARG A 31 6.55 -6.64 12.68
CA ARG A 31 7.56 -7.71 12.58
C ARG A 31 7.42 -8.74 13.70
N ASP A 32 7.22 -8.28 14.93
CA ASP A 32 7.09 -9.15 16.10
C ASP A 32 5.80 -9.98 16.05
N ARG A 33 4.71 -9.42 15.49
CA ARG A 33 3.40 -10.08 15.47
C ARG A 33 3.19 -10.99 14.26
N PHE A 34 3.62 -10.58 13.08
CA PHE A 34 3.32 -11.26 11.81
C PHE A 34 4.57 -11.90 11.17
N GLY A 35 5.77 -11.49 11.58
CA GLY A 35 7.03 -12.03 11.10
C GLY A 35 7.74 -11.12 10.10
N SER A 36 8.43 -11.70 9.12
CA SER A 36 9.30 -10.91 8.23
C SER A 36 8.52 -9.88 7.41
N LEU A 37 9.04 -8.64 7.35
CA LEU A 37 8.64 -7.62 6.39
C LEU A 37 9.66 -7.51 5.26
N PRO A 38 9.20 -7.33 4.00
CA PRO A 38 10.10 -6.96 2.90
C PRO A 38 10.68 -5.55 3.12
N THR A 39 11.56 -5.11 2.24
CA THR A 39 11.97 -3.70 2.22
C THR A 39 10.75 -2.82 1.99
N VAL A 40 10.43 -1.95 2.95
CA VAL A 40 9.32 -0.99 2.86
C VAL A 40 9.85 0.38 2.46
N HIS A 41 9.26 0.94 1.41
CA HIS A 41 9.37 2.36 1.06
C HIS A 41 8.07 3.06 1.46
N LEU A 42 8.13 3.90 2.49
CA LEU A 42 7.03 4.71 2.97
C LEU A 42 7.04 6.09 2.30
N VAL A 43 5.95 6.46 1.63
CA VAL A 43 5.76 7.76 0.99
C VAL A 43 4.67 8.53 1.72
N LEU A 44 5.03 9.70 2.25
CA LEU A 44 4.09 10.64 2.82
C LEU A 44 3.61 11.60 1.72
N ASN A 45 2.39 11.38 1.24
CA ASN A 45 1.82 12.10 0.09
C ASN A 45 0.91 13.24 0.54
N GLY A 46 1.29 14.48 0.18
CA GLY A 46 0.53 15.70 0.42
C GLY A 46 -0.50 16.06 -0.65
N ASP A 47 -0.63 15.27 -1.72
CA ASP A 47 -1.56 15.55 -2.82
C ASP A 47 -2.50 14.37 -3.10
N THR A 48 -3.78 14.52 -2.75
CA THR A 48 -4.81 13.47 -2.90
C THR A 48 -5.07 13.08 -4.36
N SER A 49 -4.59 13.85 -5.33
CA SER A 49 -4.67 13.51 -6.74
C SER A 49 -3.56 12.57 -7.22
N GLN A 50 -2.50 12.38 -6.42
CA GLN A 50 -1.27 11.70 -6.86
C GLN A 50 -1.12 10.26 -6.38
N MET A 51 -1.93 9.78 -5.43
CA MET A 51 -1.74 8.44 -4.85
C MET A 51 -1.79 7.33 -5.91
N ASP A 52 -2.79 7.37 -6.80
CA ASP A 52 -2.89 6.40 -7.89
C ASP A 52 -1.68 6.48 -8.82
N HIS A 53 -1.21 7.68 -9.13
CA HIS A 53 -0.05 7.86 -9.98
C HIS A 53 1.22 7.26 -9.36
N LEU A 54 1.45 7.47 -8.06
CA LEU A 54 2.58 6.91 -7.32
C LEU A 54 2.55 5.38 -7.34
N VAL A 55 1.39 4.79 -7.03
CA VAL A 55 1.20 3.34 -7.01
C VAL A 55 1.33 2.74 -8.41
N ASN A 56 0.70 3.35 -9.42
CA ASN A 56 0.81 2.91 -10.82
C ASN A 56 2.25 2.98 -11.32
N THR A 57 3.00 3.99 -10.90
CA THR A 57 4.41 4.14 -11.27
C THR A 57 5.27 3.04 -10.66
N ALA A 58 5.06 2.69 -9.39
CA ALA A 58 5.76 1.57 -8.75
C ALA A 58 5.45 0.23 -9.46
N GLU A 59 4.18 -0.05 -9.71
CA GLU A 59 3.77 -1.28 -10.40
C GLU A 59 4.27 -1.35 -11.85
N ALA A 60 4.23 -0.24 -12.59
CA ALA A 60 4.69 -0.19 -13.98
C ALA A 60 6.19 -0.50 -14.12
N GLN A 61 7.01 -0.22 -13.10
CA GLN A 61 8.43 -0.58 -13.11
C GLN A 61 8.67 -2.10 -13.15
N LEU A 62 7.66 -2.89 -12.78
CA LEU A 62 7.68 -4.35 -12.75
C LEU A 62 7.12 -4.97 -14.04
N LEU A 63 6.50 -4.16 -14.90
CA LEU A 63 5.83 -4.59 -16.12
C LEU A 63 6.45 -3.92 -17.35
N SER A 64 7.12 -4.70 -18.20
CA SER A 64 7.77 -4.17 -19.40
C SER A 64 6.75 -3.54 -20.36
N GLY A 65 7.01 -2.31 -20.82
CA GLY A 65 6.19 -1.64 -21.83
C GLY A 65 4.88 -1.03 -21.31
N ILE A 66 4.66 -0.98 -19.99
CA ILE A 66 3.52 -0.28 -19.39
C ILE A 66 3.81 1.21 -19.26
N ASN A 67 2.85 2.04 -19.69
CA ASN A 67 2.84 3.46 -19.40
C ASN A 67 1.95 3.71 -18.17
N PRO A 68 2.51 4.18 -17.03
CA PRO A 68 1.75 4.42 -15.81
C PRO A 68 0.67 5.50 -15.94
N MET A 69 0.71 6.32 -17.01
CA MET A 69 -0.29 7.34 -17.32
C MET A 69 -1.48 6.83 -18.14
N ARG A 70 -1.43 5.58 -18.64
CA ARG A 70 -2.46 4.99 -19.52
C ARG A 70 -3.20 3.83 -18.85
N VAL A 71 -3.41 3.92 -17.54
CA VAL A 71 -4.16 2.92 -16.77
C VAL A 71 -5.59 2.89 -17.29
N ASN A 72 -6.12 1.71 -17.59
CA ASN A 72 -7.53 1.57 -17.91
C ASN A 72 -8.35 1.69 -16.61
N PRO A 73 -9.14 2.77 -16.43
CA PRO A 73 -9.93 2.96 -15.21
C PRO A 73 -11.01 1.88 -15.03
N VAL A 74 -11.43 1.22 -16.10
CA VAL A 74 -12.47 0.16 -16.07
C VAL A 74 -11.94 -1.15 -15.45
N SER A 75 -10.62 -1.37 -15.46
CA SER A 75 -9.97 -2.57 -14.90
C SER A 75 -9.59 -2.42 -13.42
N ARG A 76 -9.75 -1.22 -12.85
CA ARG A 76 -9.55 -0.91 -11.43
C ARG A 76 -10.84 -0.32 -10.86
N SER A 77 -11.92 -1.09 -10.92
CA SER A 77 -13.26 -0.64 -10.53
C SER A 77 -13.41 -0.32 -9.04
N ASP A 78 -12.39 -0.53 -8.21
CA ASP A 78 -12.43 -0.14 -6.80
C ASP A 78 -11.07 0.41 -6.35
N ARG A 79 -10.98 1.74 -6.24
CA ARG A 79 -10.39 2.38 -5.06
C ARG A 79 -10.74 3.85 -5.07
N HIS A 80 -11.43 4.25 -4.02
CA HIS A 80 -11.74 5.62 -3.64
C HIS A 80 -10.46 6.42 -3.31
N SER A 81 -9.55 6.60 -4.28
CA SER A 81 -8.17 7.02 -4.01
C SER A 81 -8.06 8.40 -3.36
N ARG A 82 -8.95 9.33 -3.71
CA ARG A 82 -8.92 10.67 -3.09
C ARG A 82 -9.29 10.69 -1.61
N ARG A 83 -10.01 9.68 -1.11
CA ARG A 83 -10.46 9.61 0.30
C ARG A 83 -9.73 8.57 1.12
N ALA A 84 -9.05 7.62 0.47
CA ALA A 84 -8.26 6.63 1.18
C ALA A 84 -7.15 7.31 2.01
N LEU A 85 -6.87 6.71 3.17
CA LEU A 85 -5.82 7.16 4.09
C LEU A 85 -4.48 6.56 3.71
N GLY A 86 -4.47 5.33 3.21
CA GLY A 86 -3.26 4.61 2.83
C GLY A 86 -3.46 3.73 1.61
N GLN A 87 -2.35 3.32 1.01
CA GLN A 87 -2.32 2.30 -0.01
C GLN A 87 -0.96 1.59 -0.07
N THR A 88 -0.99 0.27 -0.01
CA THR A 88 0.17 -0.59 -0.28
C THR A 88 0.14 -1.15 -1.70
N SER A 89 1.31 -1.21 -2.33
CA SER A 89 1.54 -1.99 -3.55
C SER A 89 2.97 -2.53 -3.62
N ILE A 90 3.25 -3.39 -4.58
CA ILE A 90 4.58 -3.90 -4.84
C ILE A 90 5.46 -2.86 -5.54
N ASP A 91 6.74 -2.85 -5.18
CA ASP A 91 7.76 -2.01 -5.80
C ASP A 91 8.95 -2.88 -6.25
N ARG A 92 9.85 -2.34 -7.07
CA ARG A 92 11.05 -3.05 -7.56
C ARG A 92 11.88 -3.65 -6.43
N ASP A 93 12.08 -2.90 -5.36
CA ASP A 93 12.98 -3.27 -4.27
C ASP A 93 12.25 -3.92 -3.06
N GLY A 94 10.92 -4.03 -3.13
CA GLY A 94 10.10 -4.57 -2.06
C GLY A 94 8.64 -4.15 -2.19
N VAL A 95 8.19 -3.25 -1.32
CA VAL A 95 6.83 -2.72 -1.32
C VAL A 95 6.83 -1.21 -1.09
N LEU A 96 5.87 -0.54 -1.73
CA LEU A 96 5.54 0.86 -1.54
C LEU A 96 4.32 0.97 -0.64
N ILE A 97 4.42 1.77 0.41
CA ILE A 97 3.28 2.24 1.20
C ILE A 97 3.14 3.74 0.95
N VAL A 98 1.96 4.19 0.55
CA VAL A 98 1.63 5.62 0.44
C VAL A 98 0.66 5.98 1.55
N LEU A 99 0.99 6.98 2.37
CA LEU A 99 0.06 7.58 3.32
C LEU A 99 -0.43 8.94 2.79
N GLN A 100 -1.74 9.13 2.77
CA GLN A 100 -2.40 10.31 2.26
C GLN A 100 -2.59 11.34 3.38
N ILE A 101 -1.52 12.09 3.66
CA ILE A 101 -1.45 13.02 4.79
C ILE A 101 -2.63 14.01 4.87
N PRO A 102 -3.10 14.63 3.76
CA PRO A 102 -4.23 15.57 3.81
C PRO A 102 -5.56 14.95 4.26
N ASN A 103 -5.70 13.61 4.20
CA ASN A 103 -6.90 12.92 4.65
C ASN A 103 -6.84 12.53 6.13
N MET A 104 -5.66 12.57 6.75
CA MET A 104 -5.43 12.22 8.15
C MET A 104 -5.58 13.46 9.04
N ARG A 105 -6.56 13.43 9.95
CA ARG A 105 -6.87 14.53 10.86
C ARG A 105 -6.19 14.35 12.22
N HIS A 106 -6.01 13.09 12.62
CA HIS A 106 -5.53 12.71 13.94
C HIS A 106 -4.33 11.78 13.85
N GLU A 107 -3.52 11.77 14.92
CA GLU A 107 -2.40 10.83 15.08
C GLU A 107 -2.87 9.37 15.11
N ARG A 108 -4.10 9.15 15.56
CA ARG A 108 -4.77 7.85 15.49
C ARG A 108 -4.88 7.34 14.04
N ASP A 109 -5.35 8.19 13.12
CA ASP A 109 -5.48 7.85 11.69
C ASP A 109 -4.14 7.37 11.13
N VAL A 110 -3.04 8.02 11.53
CA VAL A 110 -1.69 7.65 11.10
C VAL A 110 -1.29 6.28 11.63
N ARG A 111 -1.46 6.03 12.94
CA ARG A 111 -1.05 4.76 13.56
C ARG A 111 -1.83 3.57 13.01
N GLU A 112 -3.16 3.69 12.97
CA GLU A 112 -4.04 2.62 12.47
C GLU A 112 -3.75 2.32 11.00
N THR A 113 -3.71 3.37 10.16
CA THR A 113 -3.41 3.18 8.73
C THR A 113 -2.01 2.61 8.53
N LEU A 114 -0.99 3.08 9.25
CA LEU A 114 0.36 2.58 9.05
C LEU A 114 0.48 1.10 9.45
N VAL A 115 -0.14 0.66 10.54
CA VAL A 115 -0.19 -0.75 10.92
C VAL A 115 -0.93 -1.57 9.85
N HIS A 116 -2.09 -1.10 9.39
CA HIS A 116 -2.87 -1.74 8.33
C HIS A 116 -2.03 -1.97 7.06
N GLU A 117 -1.38 -0.92 6.56
CA GLU A 117 -0.56 -1.00 5.35
C GLU A 117 0.72 -1.84 5.56
N LEU A 118 1.29 -1.85 6.77
CA LEU A 118 2.42 -2.73 7.09
C LEU A 118 2.00 -4.21 7.13
N VAL A 119 0.77 -4.53 7.52
CA VAL A 119 0.25 -5.91 7.39
C VAL A 119 0.12 -6.28 5.92
N HIS A 120 -0.36 -5.39 5.05
CA HIS A 120 -0.33 -5.63 3.60
C HIS A 120 1.10 -5.81 3.05
N ALA A 121 2.06 -5.04 3.55
CA ALA A 121 3.47 -5.22 3.20
C ALA A 121 3.98 -6.61 3.59
N HIS A 122 3.63 -7.11 4.77
CA HIS A 122 3.94 -8.48 5.20
C HIS A 122 3.31 -9.51 4.26
N GLN A 123 2.01 -9.39 3.99
CA GLN A 123 1.27 -10.30 3.11
C GLN A 123 1.80 -10.33 1.68
N LEU A 124 2.38 -9.22 1.19
CA LEU A 124 3.04 -9.11 -0.12
C LEU A 124 4.53 -9.51 -0.09
N GLY A 125 5.12 -9.66 1.10
CA GLY A 125 6.49 -10.10 1.29
C GLY A 125 6.70 -11.59 1.01
N ASP A 126 5.64 -12.40 1.13
CA ASP A 126 5.69 -13.81 0.75
C ASP A 126 5.88 -13.97 -0.77
N ARG A 127 6.81 -14.85 -1.17
CA ARG A 127 7.16 -15.04 -2.58
C ARG A 127 5.96 -15.50 -3.41
N SER A 128 5.17 -16.42 -2.89
CA SER A 128 4.00 -16.97 -3.61
C SER A 128 2.90 -15.91 -3.76
N ALA A 129 2.69 -15.11 -2.71
CA ALA A 129 1.79 -13.96 -2.73
C ALA A 129 2.21 -12.91 -3.76
N ARG A 130 3.50 -12.57 -3.79
CA ARG A 130 4.08 -11.61 -4.73
C ARG A 130 3.93 -12.08 -6.17
N ASP A 131 4.24 -13.34 -6.45
CA ASP A 131 4.12 -13.94 -7.78
C ASP A 131 2.65 -13.96 -8.27
N LEU A 132 1.71 -14.23 -7.37
CA LEU A 132 0.28 -14.19 -7.67
C LEU A 132 -0.19 -12.75 -7.93
N HIS A 133 0.24 -11.79 -7.11
CA HIS A 133 -0.07 -10.37 -7.30
C HIS A 133 0.49 -9.84 -8.63
N LEU A 134 1.71 -10.22 -9.02
CA LEU A 134 2.28 -9.87 -10.33
C LEU A 134 1.45 -10.42 -11.50
N LYS A 135 0.88 -11.62 -11.38
CA LYS A 135 -0.05 -12.17 -12.39
C LYS A 135 -1.33 -11.36 -12.46
N TYR A 136 -1.88 -10.96 -11.32
CA TYR A 136 -3.03 -10.05 -11.24
C TYR A 136 -2.72 -8.71 -11.92
N LEU A 137 -1.55 -8.12 -11.65
CA LEU A 137 -1.13 -6.88 -12.31
C LEU A 137 -1.06 -7.05 -13.83
N LYS A 138 -0.40 -8.09 -14.34
CA LYS A 138 -0.38 -8.37 -15.80
C LYS A 138 -1.78 -8.52 -16.38
N HIS A 139 -2.73 -9.05 -15.62
CA HIS A 139 -4.12 -9.15 -16.04
C HIS A 139 -4.82 -7.78 -16.12
N VAL A 140 -4.79 -6.97 -15.06
CA VAL A 140 -5.46 -5.66 -15.05
C VAL A 140 -4.81 -4.63 -15.98
N TRP A 141 -3.51 -4.80 -16.25
CA TRP A 141 -2.78 -4.01 -17.25
C TRP A 141 -2.89 -4.57 -18.68
N GLY A 142 -3.68 -5.62 -18.89
CA GLY A 142 -3.98 -6.16 -20.22
C GLY A 142 -2.83 -6.91 -20.91
N GLN A 143 -1.75 -7.22 -20.20
CA GLN A 143 -0.61 -7.95 -20.76
C GLN A 143 -0.85 -9.46 -20.83
N GLN A 144 -1.51 -10.03 -19.82
CA GLN A 144 -1.73 -11.47 -19.74
C GLN A 144 -3.04 -11.77 -19.00
N PRO A 145 -4.04 -12.40 -19.65
CA PRO A 145 -5.28 -12.73 -18.97
C PRO A 145 -5.07 -13.77 -17.88
N MET A 146 -5.74 -13.58 -16.74
CA MET A 146 -5.85 -14.60 -15.69
C MET A 146 -7.00 -15.55 -16.00
N ARG A 147 -6.88 -16.82 -15.59
CA ARG A 147 -8.01 -17.76 -15.67
C ARG A 147 -9.11 -17.31 -14.70
N PRO A 148 -10.40 -17.40 -15.07
CA PRO A 148 -11.51 -16.93 -14.22
C PRO A 148 -11.46 -17.48 -12.78
N ASN A 149 -11.28 -18.78 -12.61
CA ASN A 149 -11.21 -19.40 -11.27
C ASN A 149 -10.01 -18.89 -10.45
N THR A 150 -8.88 -18.63 -11.10
CA THR A 150 -7.70 -18.06 -10.43
C THR A 150 -7.95 -16.61 -10.03
N PHE A 151 -8.67 -15.85 -10.86
CA PHE A 151 -9.03 -14.47 -10.59
C PHE A 151 -9.95 -14.36 -9.39
N SER A 152 -11.04 -15.13 -9.35
CA SER A 152 -11.95 -15.14 -8.20
C SER A 152 -11.27 -15.64 -6.92
N ALA A 153 -10.40 -16.65 -7.01
CA ALA A 153 -9.62 -17.11 -5.87
C ALA A 153 -8.67 -16.02 -5.33
N TYR A 154 -8.10 -15.22 -6.23
CA TYR A 154 -7.28 -14.07 -5.85
C TYR A 154 -8.11 -12.97 -5.19
N GLU A 155 -9.30 -12.63 -5.71
CA GLU A 155 -10.20 -11.64 -5.07
C GLU A 155 -10.61 -12.07 -3.66
N LEU A 156 -10.95 -13.36 -3.48
CA LEU A 156 -11.25 -13.92 -2.15
C LEU A 156 -10.06 -13.81 -1.19
N LEU A 157 -8.84 -14.10 -1.66
CA LEU A 157 -7.63 -13.94 -0.87
C LEU A 157 -7.40 -12.48 -0.46
N ILE A 158 -7.64 -11.52 -1.36
CA ILE A 158 -7.56 -10.09 -1.03
C ILE A 158 -8.58 -9.71 0.04
N GLY A 159 -9.81 -10.22 -0.04
CA GLY A 159 -10.82 -9.99 1.00
C GLY A 159 -10.41 -10.53 2.38
N GLN A 160 -9.79 -11.71 2.44
CA GLN A 160 -9.27 -12.28 3.69
C GLN A 160 -8.12 -11.44 4.27
N ARG A 161 -7.24 -10.95 3.40
CA ARG A 161 -6.11 -10.10 3.77
C ARG A 161 -6.52 -8.74 4.29
N GLU A 162 -7.55 -8.15 3.70
CA GLU A 162 -8.16 -6.92 4.19
C GLU A 162 -8.73 -7.11 5.59
N ALA A 163 -9.45 -8.20 5.83
CA ALA A 163 -9.99 -8.50 7.16
C ALA A 163 -8.89 -8.69 8.22
N GLU A 164 -7.78 -9.33 7.87
CA GLU A 164 -6.61 -9.45 8.75
C GLU A 164 -5.97 -8.10 9.05
N ALA A 165 -5.80 -7.24 8.03
CA ALA A 165 -5.23 -5.92 8.19
C ALA A 165 -6.11 -5.00 9.07
N CYS A 166 -7.44 -4.99 8.84
CA CYS A 166 -8.37 -4.27 9.70
C CYS A 166 -8.35 -4.79 11.15
N GLY A 167 -8.25 -6.12 11.34
CA GLY A 167 -8.13 -6.72 12.67
C GLY A 167 -6.82 -6.39 13.38
N ALA A 168 -5.78 -5.97 12.63
CA ALA A 168 -4.49 -5.56 13.18
C ALA A 168 -4.46 -4.10 13.62
N GLU A 169 -5.40 -3.26 13.20
CA GLU A 169 -5.46 -1.83 13.56
C GLU A 169 -5.49 -1.63 15.09
N ASP A 170 -6.13 -2.52 15.84
CA ASP A 170 -6.17 -2.45 17.32
C ASP A 170 -4.77 -2.57 17.96
N LEU A 171 -3.78 -3.13 17.25
CA LEU A 171 -2.39 -3.19 17.73
C LEU A 171 -1.77 -1.79 17.79
N ALA A 172 -2.28 -0.82 17.03
CA ALA A 172 -1.84 0.56 17.01
C ALA A 172 -1.92 1.27 18.37
N ALA A 173 -2.69 0.74 19.33
CA ALA A 173 -2.79 1.27 20.69
C ALA A 173 -1.56 0.95 21.57
N GLN A 174 -0.62 0.13 21.09
CA GLN A 174 0.53 -0.35 21.87
C GLN A 174 1.76 0.57 21.84
N PHE A 175 1.70 1.68 21.09
CA PHE A 175 2.77 2.67 20.98
C PHE A 175 2.24 4.10 20.76
#